data_AF-A0AAV2J1J3-F1
#
_entry.id   AF-A0AAV2J1J3-F1
#
_cell.length_a   1.000
_cell.length_b   1.000
_cell.length_c   1.000
_cell.angle_alpha   90.00
_cell.angle_beta   90.00
_cell.angle_gamma   90.00
#
_symmetry.space_group_name_H-M   'P 1'
#
loop_
_entity.id
_entity.type
_entity.pdbx_description
1 polymer ?
#
loop_
_entity_poly.entity_id
_entity_poly.type
_entity_poly.pdbx_seq_one_letter_code
_entity_poly.pdbx_strand_id
1 'polypeptide(L)'
;MEDHGSSPDGLLSEEWYVDFVSEQFDVKAYTAQAIQQALISEQLARLAQGISQLDKELHSQVVARHEDLLAQATGIESLEGVLHMMQTRISALKAAVERIRSKILDPYNKMVARITQLSRLQMACDLLRRIIRILYLSKRLQGQLEGGSREISKAAQSLNELDYLSQGVDLSGMEVIENELLLISRARLEVENQAQRLLEQGMEIQNPTQVGTALQVFHNLGALRQTVLSVVEAHHTRLREHICSALELRGLTQTHTRVETTAAIAITG
;
A
#
# COMPACT_ATOMS: atom_id res chain seq x y z
N MET A 1 -68.51 -33.70 34.57
CA MET A 1 -69.90 -33.73 34.05
C MET A 1 -69.77 -33.26 32.62
N GLU A 2 -69.28 -34.17 31.80
CA GLU A 2 -68.79 -33.91 30.44
C GLU A 2 -69.98 -34.09 29.51
N ASP A 3 -70.46 -32.97 28.97
CA ASP A 3 -71.45 -32.95 27.92
C ASP A 3 -70.77 -33.50 26.66
N HIS A 4 -71.02 -34.77 26.36
CA HIS A 4 -70.52 -35.42 25.15
C HIS A 4 -71.20 -34.79 23.94
N GLY A 5 -70.57 -33.73 23.41
CA GLY A 5 -70.87 -33.17 22.11
C GLY A 5 -70.88 -34.28 21.06
N SER A 6 -72.04 -34.49 20.46
CA SER A 6 -72.25 -35.45 19.38
C SER A 6 -71.36 -35.05 18.20
N SER A 7 -70.43 -35.91 17.80
CA SER A 7 -69.57 -35.63 16.64
C SER A 7 -70.42 -35.44 15.37
N PRO A 8 -70.03 -34.54 14.45
CA PRO A 8 -70.75 -34.29 13.19
C PRO A 8 -70.87 -35.54 12.31
N ASP A 9 -69.93 -36.48 12.46
CA ASP A 9 -69.99 -37.80 11.81
C ASP A 9 -71.17 -38.65 12.29
N GLY A 10 -71.72 -38.43 13.49
CA GLY A 10 -72.81 -39.24 14.05
C GLY A 10 -74.13 -39.06 13.32
N LEU A 11 -74.43 -37.84 12.84
CA LEU A 11 -75.70 -37.51 12.18
C LEU A 11 -75.69 -37.90 10.70
N LEU A 12 -74.55 -37.74 10.03
CA LEU A 12 -74.39 -38.09 8.61
C LEU A 12 -74.12 -39.59 8.40
N SER A 13 -73.83 -40.34 9.46
CA SER A 13 -73.68 -41.80 9.43
C SER A 13 -74.99 -42.55 9.66
N GLU A 14 -76.10 -41.87 9.95
CA GLU A 14 -77.40 -42.54 9.98
C GLU A 14 -77.75 -43.03 8.56
N GLU A 15 -78.13 -44.31 8.42
CA GLU A 15 -78.42 -44.98 7.14
C GLU A 15 -79.33 -44.17 6.19
N TRP A 16 -80.15 -43.28 6.76
CA TRP A 16 -81.10 -42.44 6.04
C TRP A 16 -80.47 -41.23 5.32
N TYR A 17 -79.41 -40.65 5.87
CA TYR A 17 -78.79 -39.44 5.30
C TYR A 17 -77.67 -39.75 4.31
N VAL A 18 -77.25 -41.02 4.21
CA VAL A 18 -76.18 -41.49 3.31
C VAL A 18 -76.47 -41.17 1.84
N ASP A 19 -77.74 -41.29 1.41
CA ASP A 19 -78.16 -40.95 0.05
C ASP A 19 -77.88 -39.48 -0.28
N PHE A 20 -78.06 -38.57 0.68
CA PHE A 20 -77.83 -37.13 0.54
C PHE A 20 -76.34 -36.74 0.53
N VAL A 21 -75.47 -37.58 1.07
CA VAL A 21 -74.01 -37.38 1.10
C VAL A 21 -73.35 -37.97 -0.17
N SER A 22 -74.08 -38.81 -0.93
CA SER A 22 -73.58 -39.40 -2.17
C SER A 22 -73.33 -38.36 -3.27
N GLU A 23 -72.20 -38.47 -3.98
CA GLU A 23 -71.86 -37.56 -5.10
C GLU A 23 -72.82 -37.66 -6.29
N GLN A 24 -73.67 -38.70 -6.36
CA GLN A 24 -74.64 -38.94 -7.43
C GLN A 24 -76.11 -38.82 -6.98
N PHE A 25 -76.40 -38.07 -5.91
CA PHE A 25 -77.76 -37.91 -5.41
C PHE A 25 -78.73 -37.38 -6.49
N ASP A 26 -79.68 -38.23 -6.90
CA ASP A 26 -80.73 -37.86 -7.86
C ASP A 26 -82.03 -37.49 -7.13
N VAL A 27 -82.25 -36.18 -7.00
CA VAL A 27 -83.45 -35.58 -6.40
C VAL A 27 -84.73 -36.11 -7.05
N LYS A 28 -84.74 -36.36 -8.36
CA LYS A 28 -85.95 -36.78 -9.10
C LYS A 28 -86.28 -38.24 -8.82
N ALA A 29 -85.28 -39.11 -8.76
CA ALA A 29 -85.46 -40.51 -8.40
C ALA A 29 -85.92 -40.65 -6.92
N TYR A 30 -85.27 -39.91 -6.02
CA TYR A 30 -85.60 -39.90 -4.59
C TYR A 30 -87.04 -39.40 -4.33
N THR A 31 -87.43 -38.29 -4.96
CA THR A 31 -88.79 -37.74 -4.83
C THR A 31 -89.85 -38.65 -5.44
N ALA A 32 -89.58 -39.27 -6.59
CA ALA A 32 -90.49 -40.24 -7.20
C ALA A 32 -90.72 -41.47 -6.30
N GLN A 33 -89.67 -41.98 -5.65
CA GLN A 33 -89.75 -43.09 -4.71
C GLN A 33 -90.53 -42.72 -3.44
N ALA A 34 -90.29 -41.52 -2.88
CA ALA A 34 -91.02 -41.02 -1.71
C ALA A 34 -92.53 -40.81 -1.99
N ILE A 35 -92.88 -40.38 -3.21
CA ILE A 35 -94.28 -40.21 -3.64
C ILE A 35 -94.96 -41.57 -3.85
N GLN A 36 -94.27 -42.54 -4.48
CA GLN A 36 -94.81 -43.89 -4.72
C GLN A 36 -95.07 -44.66 -3.42
N GLN A 37 -94.23 -44.47 -2.40
CA GLN A 37 -94.40 -45.11 -1.09
C GLN A 37 -95.42 -44.38 -0.19
N ALA A 38 -95.99 -43.26 -0.63
CA ALA A 38 -96.92 -42.41 0.13
C ALA A 38 -96.37 -41.89 1.48
N LEU A 39 -95.04 -41.81 1.63
CA LEU A 39 -94.34 -41.42 2.86
C LEU A 39 -93.92 -39.94 2.88
N ILE A 40 -94.45 -39.11 1.99
CA ILE A 40 -93.99 -37.72 1.75
C ILE A 40 -94.00 -36.87 3.03
N SER A 41 -95.05 -36.97 3.86
CA SER A 41 -95.17 -36.19 5.09
C SER A 41 -94.14 -36.60 6.14
N GLU A 42 -93.85 -37.89 6.26
CA GLU A 42 -92.83 -38.42 7.16
C GLU A 42 -91.42 -38.03 6.71
N GLN A 43 -91.16 -38.11 5.39
CA GLN A 43 -89.89 -37.71 4.79
C GLN A 43 -89.61 -36.21 4.98
N LEU A 44 -90.62 -35.37 4.77
CA LEU A 44 -90.50 -33.93 4.95
C LEU A 44 -90.27 -33.58 6.44
N ALA A 45 -90.97 -34.26 7.35
CA ALA A 45 -90.82 -34.06 8.79
C ALA A 45 -89.42 -34.45 9.27
N ARG A 46 -88.86 -35.56 8.78
CA ARG A 46 -87.50 -36.01 9.12
C ARG A 46 -86.41 -35.16 8.48
N LEU A 47 -86.62 -34.66 7.26
CA LEU A 47 -85.69 -33.69 6.64
C LEU A 47 -85.68 -32.38 7.43
N ALA A 48 -86.86 -31.87 7.83
CA ALA A 48 -86.97 -30.68 8.68
C ALA A 48 -86.29 -30.89 10.04
N GLN A 49 -86.44 -32.07 10.64
CA GLN A 49 -85.76 -32.46 11.87
C GLN A 49 -84.24 -32.52 11.68
N GLY A 50 -83.74 -33.15 10.61
CA GLY A 50 -82.32 -33.22 10.28
C GLY A 50 -81.70 -31.85 10.02
N ILE A 51 -82.41 -30.97 9.30
CA ILE A 51 -82.00 -29.57 9.10
C ILE A 51 -81.90 -28.84 10.44
N SER A 52 -82.89 -29.01 11.32
CA SER A 52 -82.85 -28.38 12.65
C SER A 52 -81.74 -28.93 13.54
N GLN A 53 -81.40 -30.22 13.42
CA GLN A 53 -80.29 -30.83 14.14
C GLN A 53 -78.94 -30.37 13.58
N LEU A 54 -78.79 -30.29 12.26
CA LEU A 54 -77.60 -29.77 11.61
C LEU A 54 -77.39 -28.29 11.97
N ASP A 55 -78.45 -27.49 11.98
CA ASP A 55 -78.39 -26.08 12.38
C ASP A 55 -77.97 -25.94 13.85
N LYS A 56 -78.50 -26.79 14.73
CA LYS A 56 -78.11 -26.83 16.14
C LYS A 56 -76.64 -27.25 16.34
N GLU A 57 -76.18 -28.26 15.61
CA GLU A 57 -74.80 -28.75 15.71
C GLU A 57 -73.81 -27.76 15.10
N LEU A 58 -74.15 -27.17 13.93
CA LEU A 58 -73.34 -26.12 13.30
C LEU A 58 -73.24 -24.91 14.22
N HIS A 59 -74.35 -24.50 14.85
CA HIS A 59 -74.34 -23.46 15.86
C HIS A 59 -73.47 -23.84 17.06
N SER A 60 -73.57 -25.07 17.57
CA SER A 60 -72.74 -25.56 18.68
C SER A 60 -71.24 -25.55 18.34
N GLN A 61 -70.85 -26.03 17.17
CA GLN A 61 -69.47 -26.02 16.69
C GLN A 61 -68.94 -24.60 16.49
N VAL A 62 -69.76 -23.72 15.91
CA VAL A 62 -69.42 -22.31 15.74
C VAL A 62 -69.24 -21.63 17.10
N VAL A 63 -70.15 -21.86 18.05
CA VAL A 63 -70.04 -21.31 19.40
C VAL A 63 -68.82 -21.85 20.13
N ALA A 64 -68.56 -23.15 20.03
CA ALA A 64 -67.42 -23.80 20.69
C ALA A 64 -66.07 -23.30 20.17
N ARG A 65 -65.95 -22.93 18.89
CA ARG A 65 -64.69 -22.51 18.28
C ARG A 65 -64.57 -21.01 18.03
N HIS A 66 -65.62 -20.21 18.22
CA HIS A 66 -65.55 -18.78 17.90
C HIS A 66 -64.51 -18.05 18.76
N GLU A 67 -64.35 -18.43 20.03
CA GLU A 67 -63.41 -17.77 20.94
C GLU A 67 -61.99 -18.01 20.48
N ASP A 68 -61.68 -19.26 20.10
CA ASP A 68 -60.37 -19.64 19.58
C ASP A 68 -60.05 -18.94 18.25
N LEU A 69 -61.00 -18.90 17.30
CA LEU A 69 -60.84 -18.21 16.02
C LEU A 69 -60.64 -16.69 16.20
N LEU A 70 -61.38 -16.06 17.10
CA LEU A 70 -61.21 -14.64 17.43
C LEU A 70 -59.89 -14.38 18.16
N ALA A 71 -59.49 -15.25 19.09
CA ALA A 71 -58.20 -15.18 19.76
C ALA A 71 -57.04 -15.35 18.75
N GLN A 72 -57.20 -16.21 17.75
CA GLN A 72 -56.21 -16.41 16.71
C GLN A 72 -56.13 -15.22 15.75
N ALA A 73 -57.28 -14.63 15.36
CA ALA A 73 -57.32 -13.43 14.53
C ALA A 73 -56.70 -12.21 15.23
N THR A 74 -57.03 -12.00 16.51
CA THR A 74 -56.41 -10.93 17.34
C THR A 74 -54.92 -11.19 17.57
N GLY A 75 -54.52 -12.46 17.72
CA GLY A 75 -53.11 -12.87 17.79
C GLY A 75 -52.34 -12.51 16.52
N ILE A 76 -52.91 -12.77 15.33
CA ILE A 76 -52.34 -12.41 14.03
C ILE A 76 -52.22 -10.90 13.88
N GLU A 77 -53.25 -10.13 14.25
CA GLU A 77 -53.22 -8.66 14.22
C GLU A 77 -52.10 -8.10 15.11
N SER A 78 -51.94 -8.67 16.32
CA SER A 78 -50.85 -8.26 17.21
C SER A 78 -49.46 -8.56 16.62
N LEU A 79 -49.31 -9.71 15.97
CA LEU A 79 -48.05 -10.13 15.35
C LEU A 79 -47.70 -9.23 14.16
N GLU A 80 -48.70 -8.85 13.36
CA GLU A 80 -48.55 -7.89 12.27
C GLU A 80 -48.07 -6.53 12.80
N GLY A 81 -48.63 -6.06 13.92
CA GLY A 81 -48.16 -4.85 14.60
C GLY A 81 -46.71 -4.94 15.06
N VAL A 82 -46.30 -6.07 15.64
CA VAL A 82 -44.89 -6.31 16.04
C VAL A 82 -43.96 -6.35 14.83
N LEU A 83 -44.35 -7.04 13.76
CA LEU A 83 -43.59 -7.10 12.51
C LEU A 83 -43.42 -5.72 11.88
N HIS A 84 -44.48 -4.91 11.85
CA HIS A 84 -44.42 -3.54 11.36
C HIS A 84 -43.46 -2.68 12.19
N MET A 85 -43.50 -2.83 13.51
CA MET A 85 -42.58 -2.12 14.41
C MET A 85 -41.13 -2.59 14.24
N MET A 86 -40.88 -3.89 14.06
CA MET A 86 -39.56 -4.43 13.73
C MET A 86 -39.04 -3.86 12.41
N GLN A 87 -39.86 -3.86 11.36
CA GLN A 87 -39.49 -3.33 10.06
C GLN A 87 -39.09 -1.86 10.13
N THR A 88 -39.85 -1.06 10.89
CA THR A 88 -39.55 0.35 11.12
C THR A 88 -38.22 0.53 11.86
N ARG A 89 -37.97 -0.26 12.92
CA ARG A 89 -36.72 -0.22 13.69
C ARG A 89 -35.51 -0.65 12.86
N ILE A 90 -35.63 -1.71 12.04
CA ILE A 90 -34.58 -2.17 11.14
C ILE A 90 -34.25 -1.09 10.11
N SER A 91 -35.27 -0.43 9.55
CA SER A 91 -35.10 0.67 8.61
C SER A 91 -34.37 1.86 9.25
N ALA A 92 -34.75 2.23 10.47
CA ALA A 92 -34.08 3.28 11.24
C ALA A 92 -32.62 2.93 11.57
N LEU A 93 -32.35 1.67 11.93
CA LEU A 93 -31.00 1.17 12.20
C LEU A 93 -30.13 1.22 10.94
N LYS A 94 -30.64 0.76 9.79
CA LYS A 94 -29.94 0.84 8.50
C LYS A 94 -29.58 2.29 8.16
N ALA A 95 -30.51 3.23 8.36
CA ALA A 95 -30.25 4.66 8.16
C ALA A 95 -29.24 5.25 9.17
N ALA A 96 -29.21 4.74 10.41
CA ALA A 96 -28.19 5.14 11.39
C ALA A 96 -26.79 4.65 10.99
N VAL A 97 -26.67 3.40 10.54
CA VAL A 97 -25.41 2.82 10.06
C VAL A 97 -24.89 3.58 8.84
N GLU A 98 -25.74 3.91 7.88
CA GLU A 98 -25.32 4.69 6.70
C GLU A 98 -24.85 6.11 7.07
N ARG A 99 -25.50 6.73 8.07
CA ARG A 99 -25.05 8.01 8.65
C ARG A 99 -23.70 7.88 9.36
N ILE A 100 -23.44 6.78 10.07
CA ILE A 100 -22.14 6.53 10.72
C ILE A 100 -21.07 6.31 9.65
N ARG A 101 -21.36 5.50 8.62
CA ARG A 101 -20.49 5.27 7.47
C ARG A 101 -20.08 6.59 6.82
N SER A 102 -21.04 7.43 6.44
CA SER A 102 -20.75 8.73 5.82
C SER A 102 -20.02 9.70 6.76
N LYS A 103 -20.29 9.66 8.07
CA LYS A 103 -19.59 10.52 9.05
C LYS A 103 -18.19 10.06 9.43
N ILE A 104 -17.82 8.81 9.15
CA ILE A 104 -16.53 8.25 9.56
C ILE A 104 -15.67 7.85 8.35
N LEU A 105 -16.21 7.02 7.46
CA LEU A 105 -15.46 6.48 6.32
C LEU A 105 -15.17 7.55 5.27
N ASP A 106 -16.10 8.45 4.97
CA ASP A 106 -15.84 9.49 3.97
C ASP A 106 -14.77 10.49 4.44
N PRO A 107 -14.82 11.02 5.70
CA PRO A 107 -13.73 11.83 6.23
C PRO A 107 -12.40 11.07 6.29
N TYR A 108 -12.41 9.80 6.68
CA TYR A 108 -11.20 8.97 6.70
C TYR A 108 -10.55 8.89 5.31
N ASN A 109 -11.33 8.57 4.27
CA ASN A 109 -10.83 8.52 2.90
C ASN A 109 -10.28 9.87 2.42
N LYS A 110 -10.96 10.97 2.78
CA LYS A 110 -10.48 12.34 2.51
C LYS A 110 -9.18 12.64 3.25
N MET A 111 -9.01 12.18 4.49
CA MET A 111 -7.78 12.35 5.27
C MET A 111 -6.63 11.57 4.64
N VAL A 112 -6.82 10.31 4.26
CA VAL A 112 -5.80 9.50 3.58
C VAL A 112 -5.34 10.15 2.28
N ALA A 113 -6.29 10.65 1.47
CA ALA A 113 -5.98 11.38 0.25
C ALA A 113 -5.15 12.64 0.53
N ARG A 114 -5.53 13.44 1.54
CA ARG A 114 -4.80 14.64 1.95
C ARG A 114 -3.42 14.33 2.52
N ILE A 115 -3.26 13.26 3.30
CA ILE A 115 -1.95 12.82 3.81
C ILE A 115 -1.04 12.43 2.66
N THR A 116 -1.57 11.70 1.67
CA THR A 116 -0.81 11.34 0.46
C THR A 116 -0.39 12.58 -0.32
N GLN A 117 -1.31 13.55 -0.49
CA GLN A 117 -1.01 14.81 -1.15
C GLN A 117 0.06 15.61 -0.38
N LEU A 118 -0.06 15.68 0.95
CA LEU A 118 0.90 16.37 1.81
C LEU A 118 2.28 15.72 1.73
N SER A 119 2.36 14.40 1.76
CA SER A 119 3.61 13.65 1.61
C SER A 119 4.29 13.95 0.25
N ARG A 120 3.51 13.93 -0.85
CA ARG A 120 4.04 14.31 -2.17
C ARG A 120 4.52 15.76 -2.22
N LEU A 121 3.79 16.68 -1.58
CA LEU A 121 4.16 18.09 -1.51
C LEU A 121 5.44 18.28 -0.67
N GLN A 122 5.57 17.58 0.44
CA GLN A 122 6.79 17.59 1.25
C GLN A 122 7.99 17.10 0.46
N MET A 123 7.86 15.95 -0.22
CA MET A 123 8.92 15.43 -1.09
C MET A 123 9.30 16.43 -2.20
N ALA A 124 8.32 17.07 -2.83
CA ALA A 124 8.56 18.10 -3.83
C ALA A 124 9.28 19.33 -3.24
N CYS A 125 8.87 19.78 -2.04
CA CYS A 125 9.53 20.88 -1.34
C CYS A 125 10.97 20.53 -0.96
N ASP A 126 11.22 19.31 -0.48
CA ASP A 126 12.57 18.86 -0.13
C ASP A 126 13.46 18.77 -1.37
N LEU A 127 12.92 18.27 -2.48
CA LEU A 127 13.61 18.27 -3.76
C LEU A 127 13.93 19.70 -4.22
N LEU A 128 12.98 20.63 -4.15
CA LEU A 128 13.20 22.04 -4.48
C LEU A 128 14.28 22.68 -3.60
N ARG A 129 14.28 22.43 -2.29
CA ARG A 129 15.33 22.92 -1.38
C ARG A 129 16.69 22.36 -1.77
N ARG A 130 16.76 21.08 -2.12
CA ARG A 130 17.99 20.43 -2.59
C ARG A 130 18.50 21.07 -3.88
N ILE A 131 17.61 21.29 -4.85
CA ILE A 131 17.92 21.97 -6.12
C ILE A 131 18.45 23.38 -5.87
N ILE A 132 17.77 24.19 -5.06
CA ILE A 132 18.23 25.55 -4.72
C ILE A 132 19.62 25.51 -4.10
N ARG A 133 19.89 24.53 -3.22
CA ARG A 133 21.19 24.37 -2.57
C ARG A 133 22.27 23.98 -3.58
N ILE A 134 21.98 23.07 -4.49
CA ILE A 134 22.89 22.68 -5.59
C ILE A 134 23.22 23.90 -6.44
N LEU A 135 22.20 24.62 -6.93
CA LEU A 135 22.39 25.84 -7.74
C LEU A 135 23.28 26.87 -7.04
N TYR A 136 23.04 27.12 -5.75
CA TYR A 136 23.85 28.04 -4.96
C TYR A 136 25.31 27.57 -4.86
N LEU A 137 25.53 26.28 -4.58
CA LEU A 137 26.86 25.71 -4.44
C LEU A 137 27.61 25.63 -5.77
N SER A 138 26.93 25.33 -6.88
CA SER A 138 27.51 25.38 -8.23
C SER A 138 28.01 26.77 -8.57
N LYS A 139 27.21 27.80 -8.29
CA LYS A 139 27.63 29.19 -8.48
C LYS A 139 28.82 29.57 -7.61
N ARG A 140 28.83 29.14 -6.34
CA ARG A 140 29.96 29.36 -5.43
C ARG A 140 31.22 28.66 -5.95
N LEU A 141 31.09 27.42 -6.43
CA LEU A 141 32.17 26.64 -7.00
C LEU A 141 32.78 27.34 -8.21
N GLN A 142 31.97 27.86 -9.13
CA GLN A 142 32.45 28.64 -10.28
C GLN A 142 33.34 29.81 -9.84
N GLY A 143 32.88 30.62 -8.88
CA GLY A 143 33.69 31.72 -8.35
C GLY A 143 35.00 31.28 -7.67
N GLN A 144 35.01 30.10 -7.04
CA GLN A 144 36.22 29.52 -6.46
C GLN A 144 37.20 29.02 -7.53
N LEU A 145 36.71 28.51 -8.65
CA LEU A 145 37.54 28.10 -9.78
C LEU A 145 38.17 29.31 -10.48
N GLU A 146 37.43 30.42 -10.61
CA GLU A 146 37.95 31.69 -11.12
C GLU A 146 39.07 32.26 -10.22
N GLY A 147 39.02 31.98 -8.92
CA GLY A 147 40.06 32.32 -7.95
C GLY A 147 41.38 31.53 -8.10
N GLY A 148 41.41 30.54 -9.01
CA GLY A 148 42.60 29.77 -9.36
C GLY A 148 43.17 28.93 -8.22
N SER A 149 44.49 28.69 -8.26
CA SER A 149 45.18 27.77 -7.34
C SER A 149 45.07 28.13 -5.86
N ARG A 150 44.75 29.40 -5.53
CA ARG A 150 44.60 29.86 -4.14
C ARG A 150 43.30 29.36 -3.50
N GLU A 151 42.27 29.10 -4.29
CA GLU A 151 40.94 28.73 -3.82
C GLU A 151 40.61 27.25 -4.05
N ILE A 152 41.53 26.49 -4.66
CA ILE A 152 41.32 25.09 -5.04
C ILE A 152 40.88 24.18 -3.88
N SER A 153 41.41 24.39 -2.66
CA SER A 153 41.01 23.61 -1.49
C SER A 153 39.55 23.90 -1.08
N LYS A 154 39.08 25.14 -1.28
CA LYS A 154 37.67 25.51 -1.04
C LYS A 154 36.77 24.98 -2.14
N ALA A 155 37.23 24.99 -3.40
CA ALA A 155 36.52 24.35 -4.52
C ALA A 155 36.31 22.86 -4.26
N ALA A 156 37.35 22.15 -3.80
CA ALA A 156 37.28 20.74 -3.41
C ALA A 156 36.28 20.49 -2.26
N GLN A 157 36.19 21.41 -1.30
CA GLN A 157 35.19 21.33 -0.23
C GLN A 157 33.77 21.52 -0.77
N SER A 158 33.54 22.51 -1.63
CA SER A 158 32.23 22.72 -2.28
C SER A 158 31.82 21.50 -3.12
N LEU A 159 32.75 20.85 -3.80
CA LEU A 159 32.51 19.60 -4.55
C LEU A 159 32.06 18.46 -3.64
N ASN A 160 32.68 18.29 -2.47
CA ASN A 160 32.26 17.29 -1.49
C ASN A 160 30.84 17.57 -0.95
N GLU A 161 30.54 18.83 -0.62
CA GLU A 161 29.18 19.23 -0.21
C GLU A 161 28.15 18.92 -1.30
N LEU A 162 28.50 19.15 -2.57
CA LEU A 162 27.66 18.84 -3.72
C LEU A 162 27.45 17.33 -3.91
N ASP A 163 28.47 16.51 -3.69
CA ASP A 163 28.33 15.05 -3.74
C ASP A 163 27.42 14.52 -2.63
N TYR A 164 27.53 15.06 -1.41
CA TYR A 164 26.61 14.72 -0.34
C TYR A 164 25.15 15.12 -0.67
N LEU A 165 24.98 16.24 -1.38
CA LEU A 165 23.70 16.72 -1.90
C LEU A 165 23.27 16.08 -3.21
N SER A 166 24.00 15.11 -3.75
CA SER A 166 23.56 14.29 -4.89
C SER A 166 23.30 12.85 -4.45
N GLN A 167 23.95 12.35 -3.39
CA GLN A 167 23.76 11.01 -2.84
C GLN A 167 22.29 10.64 -2.58
N GLY A 168 21.89 9.43 -3.00
CA GLY A 168 20.59 8.83 -2.67
C GLY A 168 19.37 9.42 -3.39
N VAL A 169 19.54 10.35 -4.33
CA VAL A 169 18.43 10.88 -5.14
C VAL A 169 18.84 10.89 -6.60
N ASP A 170 17.98 10.34 -7.45
CA ASP A 170 18.15 10.48 -8.89
C ASP A 170 17.70 11.89 -9.31
N LEU A 171 18.66 12.69 -9.75
CA LEU A 171 18.46 14.04 -10.27
C LEU A 171 18.41 14.06 -11.81
N SER A 172 18.47 12.90 -12.45
CA SER A 172 18.46 12.76 -13.91
C SER A 172 17.11 13.22 -14.48
N GLY A 173 17.16 13.87 -15.65
CA GLY A 173 15.96 14.38 -16.34
C GLY A 173 15.39 15.68 -15.78
N MET A 174 16.04 16.31 -14.79
CA MET A 174 15.67 17.65 -14.33
C MET A 174 16.42 18.72 -15.14
N GLU A 175 15.77 19.24 -16.18
CA GLU A 175 16.34 20.24 -17.12
C GLU A 175 16.98 21.45 -16.40
N VAL A 176 16.39 21.90 -15.29
CA VAL A 176 16.85 23.07 -14.53
C VAL A 176 18.26 22.90 -13.95
N ILE A 177 18.66 21.67 -13.60
CA ILE A 177 19.94 21.39 -12.94
C ILE A 177 20.91 20.58 -13.80
N GLU A 178 20.48 20.10 -14.97
CA GLU A 178 21.30 19.25 -15.84
C GLU A 178 22.60 19.95 -16.28
N ASN A 179 22.51 21.22 -16.66
CA ASN A 179 23.69 22.04 -16.99
C ASN A 179 24.66 22.14 -15.80
N GLU A 180 24.14 22.26 -14.58
CA GLU A 180 24.98 22.35 -13.40
C GLU A 180 25.60 21.02 -13.01
N LEU A 181 24.91 19.90 -13.19
CA LEU A 181 25.50 18.58 -12.98
C LEU A 181 26.67 18.32 -13.93
N LEU A 182 26.55 18.75 -15.19
CA LEU A 182 27.66 18.71 -16.15
C LEU A 182 28.81 19.61 -15.72
N LEU A 183 28.52 20.82 -15.23
CA LEU A 183 29.51 21.75 -14.74
C LEU A 183 30.26 21.22 -13.52
N ILE A 184 29.54 20.65 -12.55
CA ILE A 184 30.11 20.02 -11.34
C ILE A 184 31.04 18.88 -11.74
N SER A 185 30.63 18.05 -12.70
CA SER A 185 31.44 16.93 -13.19
C SER A 185 32.75 17.41 -13.84
N ARG A 186 32.69 18.49 -14.65
CA ARG A 186 33.89 19.11 -15.24
C ARG A 186 34.79 19.75 -14.19
N ALA A 187 34.20 20.48 -13.24
CA ALA A 187 34.90 21.11 -12.14
C ALA A 187 35.64 20.10 -11.28
N ARG A 188 35.03 18.93 -11.00
CA ARG A 188 35.69 17.84 -10.28
C ARG A 188 36.95 17.37 -10.99
N LEU A 189 36.86 17.09 -12.29
CA LEU A 189 38.02 16.67 -13.09
C LEU A 189 39.10 17.75 -13.13
N GLU A 190 38.71 19.02 -13.25
CA GLU A 190 39.65 20.14 -13.25
C GLU A 190 40.39 20.27 -11.91
N VAL A 191 39.67 20.22 -10.79
CA VAL A 191 40.25 20.31 -9.44
C VAL A 191 41.17 19.12 -9.17
N GLU A 192 40.81 17.92 -9.60
CA GLU A 192 41.67 16.72 -9.49
C GLU A 192 42.97 16.90 -10.28
N ASN A 193 42.88 17.32 -11.54
CA ASN A 193 44.06 17.55 -12.38
C ASN A 193 44.94 18.70 -11.89
N GLN A 194 44.35 19.76 -11.35
CA GLN A 194 45.11 20.87 -10.75
C GLN A 194 45.78 20.42 -9.44
N ALA A 195 45.11 19.63 -8.60
CA ALA A 195 45.68 19.08 -7.37
C ALA A 195 46.83 18.11 -7.66
N GLN A 196 46.71 17.28 -8.68
CA GLN A 196 47.78 16.38 -9.09
C GLN A 196 49.02 17.16 -9.55
N ARG A 197 48.85 18.17 -10.41
CA ARG A 197 49.96 19.05 -10.83
C ARG A 197 50.60 19.79 -9.65
N LEU A 198 49.79 20.30 -8.73
CA LEU A 198 50.28 20.96 -7.51
C LEU A 198 51.08 20.02 -6.62
N LEU A 199 50.68 18.75 -6.54
CA LEU A 199 51.40 17.72 -5.78
C LEU A 199 52.73 17.36 -6.43
N GLU A 200 52.73 17.10 -7.73
CA GLU A 200 53.94 16.76 -8.49
C GLU A 200 54.97 17.89 -8.43
N GLN A 201 54.55 19.13 -8.74
CA GLN A 201 55.41 20.30 -8.63
C GLN A 201 55.88 20.51 -7.21
N GLY A 202 54.97 20.46 -6.23
CA GLY A 202 55.30 20.64 -4.82
C GLY A 202 56.34 19.63 -4.31
N MET A 203 56.29 18.39 -4.78
CA MET A 203 57.27 17.36 -4.45
C MET A 203 58.61 17.58 -5.16
N GLU A 204 58.60 18.05 -6.41
CA GLU A 204 59.81 18.34 -7.20
C GLU A 204 60.59 19.53 -6.61
N ILE A 205 59.90 20.62 -6.27
CA ILE A 205 60.53 21.83 -5.70
C ILE A 205 60.62 21.79 -4.16
N GLN A 206 60.27 20.65 -3.54
CA GLN A 206 60.26 20.45 -2.08
C GLN A 206 59.49 21.53 -1.31
N ASN A 207 58.36 21.98 -1.86
CA ASN A 207 57.50 23.00 -1.25
C ASN A 207 56.41 22.34 -0.38
N PRO A 208 56.57 22.33 0.97
CA PRO A 208 55.62 21.66 1.85
C PRO A 208 54.22 22.27 1.82
N THR A 209 54.10 23.56 1.50
CA THR A 209 52.81 24.26 1.41
C THR A 209 52.00 23.76 0.21
N GLN A 210 52.63 23.58 -0.95
CA GLN A 210 51.95 23.06 -2.14
C GLN A 210 51.52 21.60 -1.96
N VAL A 211 52.42 20.78 -1.40
CA VAL A 211 52.12 19.38 -1.05
C VAL A 211 50.96 19.30 -0.06
N GLY A 212 50.99 20.09 1.02
CA GLY A 212 49.90 20.14 2.00
C GLY A 212 48.56 20.59 1.39
N THR A 213 48.59 21.59 0.52
CA THR A 213 47.38 22.09 -0.17
C THR A 213 46.80 21.03 -1.10
N ALA A 214 47.63 20.35 -1.88
CA ALA A 214 47.19 19.29 -2.77
C ALA A 214 46.63 18.08 -2.01
N LEU A 215 47.30 17.65 -0.94
CA LEU A 215 46.78 16.58 -0.07
C LEU A 215 45.46 16.96 0.60
N GLN A 216 45.29 18.22 1.01
CA GLN A 216 44.02 18.72 1.54
C GLN A 216 42.89 18.65 0.49
N VAL A 217 43.19 18.96 -0.77
CA VAL A 217 42.23 18.78 -1.88
C VAL A 217 41.84 17.31 -2.02
N PHE A 218 42.80 16.39 -2.07
CA PHE A 218 42.52 14.96 -2.19
C PHE A 218 41.76 14.39 -0.97
N HIS A 219 41.99 14.93 0.23
CA HIS A 219 41.18 14.62 1.40
C HIS A 219 39.73 15.02 1.20
N ASN A 220 39.51 16.27 0.78
CA ASN A 220 38.16 16.79 0.55
C ASN A 220 37.43 16.03 -0.57
N LEU A 221 38.13 15.55 -1.60
CA LEU A 221 37.53 14.77 -2.69
C LEU A 221 37.34 13.27 -2.36
N GLY A 222 37.82 12.80 -1.20
CA GLY A 222 37.74 11.39 -0.79
C GLY A 222 38.79 10.46 -1.41
N ALA A 223 39.83 11.00 -2.07
CA ALA A 223 40.85 10.24 -2.79
C ALA A 223 42.22 10.17 -2.08
N LEU A 224 42.37 10.79 -0.90
CA LEU A 224 43.67 10.93 -0.21
C LEU A 224 44.45 9.62 -0.06
N ARG A 225 43.80 8.55 0.40
CA ARG A 225 44.46 7.26 0.65
C ARG A 225 45.10 6.72 -0.63
N GLN A 226 44.35 6.72 -1.73
CA GLN A 226 44.82 6.21 -3.01
C GLN A 226 45.98 7.06 -3.53
N THR A 227 45.87 8.38 -3.45
CA THR A 227 46.92 9.29 -3.88
C THR A 227 48.20 9.12 -3.07
N VAL A 228 48.12 9.05 -1.74
CA VAL A 228 49.29 8.87 -0.87
C VAL A 228 49.99 7.55 -1.13
N LEU A 229 49.24 6.45 -1.28
CA LEU A 229 49.82 5.14 -1.60
C LEU A 229 50.56 5.18 -2.95
N SER A 230 49.93 5.74 -3.99
CA SER A 230 50.53 5.91 -5.32
C SER A 230 51.83 6.72 -5.27
N VAL A 231 51.85 7.82 -4.52
CA VAL A 231 53.04 8.66 -4.36
C VAL A 231 54.16 7.92 -3.62
N VAL A 232 53.84 7.24 -2.51
CA VAL A 232 54.82 6.46 -1.74
C VAL A 232 55.41 5.33 -2.59
N GLU A 233 54.58 4.62 -3.35
CA GLU A 233 55.01 3.56 -4.26
C GLU A 233 55.91 4.12 -5.37
N ALA A 234 55.52 5.25 -5.99
CA ALA A 234 56.34 5.92 -7.00
C ALA A 234 57.69 6.42 -6.47
N HIS A 235 57.78 6.82 -5.19
CA HIS A 235 59.06 7.15 -4.57
C HIS A 235 59.88 5.90 -4.24
N HIS A 236 59.23 4.81 -3.82
CA HIS A 236 59.91 3.54 -3.55
C HIS A 236 60.54 2.96 -4.82
N THR A 237 59.83 3.01 -5.96
CA THR A 237 60.35 2.57 -7.26
C THR A 237 61.53 3.44 -7.72
N ARG A 238 61.41 4.77 -7.67
CA ARG A 238 62.52 5.68 -7.99
C ARG A 238 63.73 5.43 -7.09
N LEU A 239 63.54 5.29 -5.79
CA LEU A 239 64.65 5.00 -4.88
C LEU A 239 65.31 3.66 -5.22
N ARG A 240 64.51 2.63 -5.53
CA ARG A 240 65.02 1.33 -5.95
C ARG A 240 65.82 1.42 -7.25
N GLU A 241 65.34 2.16 -8.24
CA GLU A 241 66.05 2.41 -9.50
C GLU A 241 67.37 3.17 -9.28
N HIS A 242 67.35 4.20 -8.44
CA HIS A 242 68.57 4.95 -8.07
C HIS A 242 69.57 4.08 -7.32
N ILE A 243 69.12 3.22 -6.40
CA ILE A 243 69.98 2.26 -5.70
C ILE A 243 70.54 1.23 -6.68
N CYS A 244 69.73 0.65 -7.56
CA CYS A 244 70.18 -0.28 -8.60
C CYS A 244 71.21 0.37 -9.52
N SER A 245 70.96 1.60 -9.99
CA SER A 245 71.89 2.35 -10.83
C SER A 245 73.18 2.75 -10.10
N ALA A 246 73.12 3.12 -8.82
CA ALA A 246 74.30 3.40 -8.02
C ALA A 246 75.12 2.14 -7.70
N LEU A 247 74.46 0.97 -7.60
CA LEU A 247 75.09 -0.34 -7.38
C LEU A 247 75.47 -1.06 -8.68
N GLU A 248 75.07 -0.54 -9.85
CA GLU A 248 75.52 -1.05 -11.14
C GLU A 248 77.03 -0.86 -11.27
N LEU A 249 77.74 -1.99 -11.35
CA LEU A 249 79.20 -2.14 -11.30
C LEU A 249 79.99 -1.22 -12.24
N ARG A 250 79.37 -0.61 -13.25
CA ARG A 250 80.05 0.24 -14.25
C ARG A 250 80.71 1.47 -13.65
N GLY A 251 80.18 2.03 -12.57
CA GLY A 251 80.81 3.13 -11.82
C GLY A 251 82.03 2.70 -10.99
N LEU A 252 82.00 1.48 -10.45
CA LEU A 252 83.09 0.91 -9.64
C LEU A 252 84.20 0.27 -10.49
N THR A 253 83.92 -0.17 -11.71
CA THR A 253 84.94 -0.72 -12.63
C THR A 253 85.72 0.35 -13.38
N GLN A 254 85.14 1.54 -13.60
CA GLN A 254 85.86 2.68 -14.23
C GLN A 254 86.90 3.31 -13.29
N THR A 255 86.65 3.32 -11.98
CA THR A 255 87.65 3.76 -10.99
C THR A 255 88.79 2.74 -10.86
N HIS A 256 88.52 1.44 -10.97
CA HIS A 256 89.56 0.41 -10.96
C HIS A 256 90.46 0.45 -12.21
N THR A 257 89.89 0.70 -13.39
CA THR A 257 90.66 0.76 -14.65
C THR A 257 91.49 2.04 -14.81
N ARG A 258 91.10 3.17 -14.19
CA ARG A 258 91.96 4.38 -14.13
C ARG A 258 93.17 4.21 -13.20
N VAL A 259 93.05 3.45 -12.11
CA VAL A 259 94.20 3.21 -11.21
C VAL A 259 95.23 2.29 -11.88
N GLU A 260 94.78 1.27 -12.62
CA GLU A 260 95.70 0.36 -13.33
C GLU A 260 96.41 1.00 -14.53
N THR A 261 95.75 1.90 -15.28
CA THR A 261 96.40 2.63 -16.38
C THR A 261 97.42 3.66 -15.89
N THR A 262 97.21 4.27 -14.71
CA THR A 262 98.20 5.18 -14.11
C THR A 262 99.40 4.42 -13.54
N ALA A 263 99.20 3.21 -13.02
CA ALA A 263 100.28 2.32 -12.58
C ALA A 263 101.10 1.74 -13.75
N ALA A 264 100.47 1.43 -14.88
CA ALA A 264 101.15 0.92 -16.06
C ALA A 264 102.04 1.96 -16.76
N ILE A 265 101.65 3.24 -16.75
CA ILE A 265 102.46 4.34 -17.32
C ILE A 265 103.69 4.64 -16.45
N ALA A 266 103.65 4.38 -15.14
CA ALA A 266 104.78 4.59 -14.23
C ALA A 266 105.87 3.49 -14.29
N ILE A 267 105.58 2.32 -14.88
CA ILE A 267 106.50 1.17 -14.93
C ILE A 267 107.25 1.09 -16.28
N THR A 268 106.91 1.93 -17.27
CA THR A 268 107.53 1.92 -18.60
C THR A 268 108.38 3.19 -18.88
N GLY A 269 108.92 3.80 -17.81
CA GLY A 269 109.96 4.83 -17.87
C GLY A 269 111.35 4.23 -17.95
#